data_AF-A0A1I0K7I5-F1
#
_entry.id   AF-A0A1I0K7I5-F1
#
_cell.length_a   1.000
_cell.length_b   1.000
_cell.length_c   1.000
_cell.angle_alpha   90.00
_cell.angle_beta   90.00
_cell.angle_gamma   90.00
#
_symmetry.space_group_name_H-M   'P 1'
#
loop_
_entity.id
_entity.type
_entity.pdbx_description
1 polymer ?
#
loop_
_entity_poly.entity_id
_entity_poly.type
_entity_poly.pdbx_seq_one_letter_code
_entity_poly.pdbx_strand_id
1 'polypeptide(L)'
;MTNSDATGKPDILSIDMETETRRVYKNISKVKGRMVPIIDWKITLFINGIKLEEDEVFVPEEFFDSLRAPGKYPMFTCTCGIFGCGGYEVEVIHEDKHVVWITEQSPFADPSVISTNTFIFSWEQIIAFSEELVRKFEELKGMMNMNQIDFFFEDARYKEIINKLKSDKLS
;
A
#
# COMPACT_ATOMS: atom_id res chain seq x y z
N MET A 1 -2.38 2.13 39.14
CA MET A 1 -1.39 2.87 38.35
C MET A 1 -2.01 3.11 36.99
N THR A 2 -2.62 4.27 36.83
CA THR A 2 -3.29 4.72 35.61
C THR A 2 -2.28 5.50 34.78
N ASN A 3 -1.66 4.85 33.79
CA ASN A 3 -0.89 5.57 32.78
C ASN A 3 -1.88 6.09 31.73
N SER A 4 -2.49 7.22 32.06
CA SER A 4 -3.01 8.16 31.07
C SER A 4 -1.83 8.99 30.58
N ASP A 5 -1.13 8.51 29.55
CA ASP A 5 -0.20 9.34 28.78
C ASP A 5 -0.20 8.82 27.34
N ALA A 6 -1.19 9.28 26.58
CA ALA A 6 -1.22 9.20 25.14
C ALA A 6 -1.90 10.47 24.61
N THR A 7 -1.32 11.63 24.90
CA THR A 7 -1.42 12.79 24.01
C THR A 7 -0.56 12.52 22.77
N GLY A 8 -0.79 11.39 22.11
CA GLY A 8 -0.02 10.87 21.00
C GLY A 8 -0.53 11.47 19.71
N LYS A 9 0.32 12.22 19.01
CA LYS A 9 0.04 12.65 17.64
C LYS A 9 -0.29 11.40 16.80
N PRO A 10 -1.33 11.43 15.93
CA PRO A 10 -1.60 10.33 15.01
C PRO A 10 -0.36 10.00 14.18
N ASP A 11 -0.17 8.70 13.94
CA ASP A 11 0.85 8.19 13.04
C ASP A 11 0.60 8.67 11.60
N ILE A 12 1.65 8.68 10.79
CA ILE A 12 1.62 9.12 9.40
C ILE A 12 2.01 7.96 8.50
N LEU A 13 1.08 7.49 7.67
CA LEU A 13 1.35 6.55 6.60
C LEU A 13 1.72 7.28 5.31
N SER A 14 2.86 6.98 4.70
CA SER A 14 3.25 7.57 3.42
C SER A 14 3.75 6.51 2.44
N ILE A 15 3.71 6.84 1.15
CA ILE A 15 4.10 5.96 0.06
C ILE A 15 5.16 6.61 -0.81
N ASP A 16 6.09 5.79 -1.29
CA ASP A 16 6.88 6.08 -2.48
C ASP A 16 6.65 4.99 -3.54
N MET A 17 6.72 5.37 -4.81
CA MET A 17 6.61 4.44 -5.94
C MET A 17 7.75 4.68 -6.91
N GLU A 18 8.66 3.71 -6.97
CA GLU A 18 9.75 3.70 -7.92
C GLU A 18 9.29 3.04 -9.21
N THR A 19 9.65 3.63 -10.35
CA THR A 19 9.34 3.08 -11.68
C THR A 19 10.57 3.13 -12.55
N GLU A 20 10.92 2.00 -13.18
CA GLU A 20 12.02 1.91 -14.14
C GLU A 20 11.50 1.39 -15.49
N THR A 21 11.79 2.13 -16.57
CA THR A 21 11.51 1.66 -17.93
C THR A 21 12.79 1.16 -18.56
N ARG A 22 12.84 -0.14 -18.87
CA ARG A 22 13.93 -0.76 -19.61
C ARG A 22 13.44 -1.41 -20.90
N ARG A 23 14.35 -1.62 -21.84
CA ARG A 23 14.05 -2.36 -23.07
C ARG A 23 14.69 -3.73 -22.99
N VAL A 24 13.91 -4.78 -23.19
CA VAL A 24 14.41 -6.15 -23.27
C VAL A 24 14.18 -6.73 -24.64
N TYR A 25 15.10 -7.59 -25.08
CA TYR A 25 14.92 -8.35 -26.30
C TYR A 25 13.98 -9.53 -26.01
N LYS A 26 12.83 -9.59 -26.68
CA LYS A 26 11.94 -10.77 -26.64
C LYS A 26 11.91 -11.47 -28.00
N ASN A 27 12.14 -12.77 -27.98
CA ASN A 27 11.93 -13.66 -29.12
C ASN A 27 10.42 -13.91 -29.28
N ILE A 28 9.84 -13.40 -30.36
CA ILE A 28 8.41 -13.60 -30.67
C ILE A 28 8.25 -14.83 -31.58
N SER A 29 9.32 -15.21 -32.30
CA SER A 29 9.41 -16.44 -33.09
C SER A 29 10.85 -16.93 -33.16
N LYS A 30 11.08 -18.14 -33.71
CA LYS A 30 12.42 -18.71 -33.93
C LYS A 30 13.38 -17.84 -34.77
N VAL A 31 12.88 -16.82 -35.48
CA VAL A 31 13.65 -16.01 -36.45
C VAL A 31 13.49 -14.50 -36.26
N LYS A 32 12.61 -14.04 -35.36
CA LYS A 32 12.39 -12.61 -35.11
C LYS A 32 12.23 -12.35 -33.62
N GLY A 33 13.18 -11.60 -33.06
CA GLY A 33 13.00 -10.90 -31.80
C GLY A 33 12.92 -9.38 -32.01
N ARG A 34 12.33 -8.70 -31.04
CA ARG A 34 12.24 -7.23 -31.01
C ARG A 34 12.58 -6.74 -29.62
N MET A 35 13.10 -5.51 -29.54
CA MET A 35 13.16 -4.80 -28.27
C MET A 35 11.74 -4.41 -27.86
N VAL A 36 11.31 -4.83 -26.68
CA VAL A 36 10.04 -4.43 -26.08
C VAL A 36 10.32 -3.63 -24.81
N PRO A 37 9.53 -2.58 -24.52
CA PRO A 37 9.58 -1.94 -23.23
C PRO A 37 9.07 -2.89 -22.15
N ILE A 38 9.71 -2.86 -20.99
CA ILE A 38 9.20 -3.38 -19.71
C ILE A 38 9.27 -2.22 -18.74
N ILE A 39 8.21 -2.08 -17.94
CA ILE A 39 8.13 -1.12 -16.86
C ILE A 39 8.11 -1.93 -15.57
N ASP A 40 9.22 -1.89 -14.85
CA ASP A 40 9.29 -2.43 -13.50
C ASP A 40 8.86 -1.32 -12.52
N TRP A 41 8.17 -1.68 -11.45
CA TRP A 41 7.70 -0.74 -10.44
C TRP A 41 7.70 -1.39 -9.07
N LYS A 42 7.88 -0.58 -8.02
CA LYS A 42 7.89 -1.02 -6.62
C LYS A 42 7.22 0.03 -5.74
N ILE A 43 6.35 -0.42 -4.83
CA ILE A 43 5.79 0.40 -3.78
C ILE A 43 6.65 0.25 -2.53
N THR A 44 6.98 1.37 -1.90
CA THR A 44 7.57 1.42 -0.57
C THR A 44 6.63 2.17 0.36
N LEU A 45 6.36 1.61 1.53
CA LEU A 45 5.57 2.25 2.58
C LEU A 45 6.44 2.73 3.73
N PHE A 46 5.98 3.77 4.39
CA PHE A 46 6.60 4.32 5.58
C PHE A 46 5.54 4.63 6.63
N ILE A 47 5.85 4.34 7.88
CA ILE A 47 5.09 4.83 9.04
C ILE A 47 5.99 5.78 9.82
N ASN A 48 5.52 7.01 10.03
CA ASN A 48 6.28 8.09 10.67
C ASN A 48 7.66 8.35 10.03
N GLY A 49 7.75 8.17 8.71
CA GLY A 49 9.00 8.32 7.95
C GLY A 49 9.97 7.14 8.08
N ILE A 50 9.62 6.10 8.82
CA ILE A 50 10.40 4.87 8.94
C ILE A 50 9.88 3.86 7.92
N LYS A 51 10.79 3.32 7.12
CA LYS A 51 10.50 2.39 6.03
C LYS A 51 10.03 1.04 6.56
N LEU A 52 8.99 0.48 5.93
CA LEU A 52 8.54 -0.88 6.20
C LEU A 52 9.43 -1.92 5.51
N GLU A 53 9.38 -3.17 6.00
CA GLU A 53 10.17 -4.29 5.47
C GLU A 53 9.98 -4.47 3.95
N GLU A 54 11.09 -4.60 3.22
CA GLU A 54 11.09 -4.60 1.76
C GLU A 54 10.73 -5.95 1.15
N ASP A 55 10.95 -7.03 1.90
CA ASP A 55 10.61 -8.40 1.49
C ASP A 55 9.09 -8.64 1.56
N GLU A 56 8.35 -7.71 2.18
CA GLU A 56 6.90 -7.72 2.33
C GLU A 56 6.24 -6.75 1.34
N VAL A 57 5.57 -7.32 0.34
CA VAL A 57 4.88 -6.60 -0.74
C VAL A 57 3.51 -6.15 -0.26
N PHE A 58 3.30 -4.84 -0.27
CA PHE A 58 2.00 -4.24 0.01
C PHE A 58 0.94 -4.65 -1.03
N VAL A 59 -0.25 -5.05 -0.56
CA VAL A 59 -1.40 -5.46 -1.36
C VAL A 59 -2.46 -4.35 -1.31
N PRO A 60 -2.55 -3.48 -2.34
CA PRO A 60 -3.45 -2.31 -2.31
C PRO A 60 -4.92 -2.68 -2.21
N GLU A 61 -5.32 -3.79 -2.82
CA GLU A 61 -6.70 -4.28 -2.80
C GLU A 61 -7.18 -4.56 -1.36
N GLU A 62 -6.37 -5.30 -0.60
CA GLU A 62 -6.65 -5.63 0.80
C GLU A 62 -6.65 -4.39 1.68
N PHE A 63 -5.77 -3.44 1.41
CA PHE A 63 -5.82 -2.12 2.08
C PHE A 63 -7.15 -1.40 1.82
N PHE A 64 -7.60 -1.31 0.56
CA PHE A 64 -8.86 -0.63 0.25
C PHE A 64 -10.08 -1.36 0.82
N ASP A 65 -10.05 -2.69 0.86
CA ASP A 65 -11.12 -3.48 1.48
C ASP A 65 -11.15 -3.31 3.00
N SER A 66 -9.99 -3.13 3.64
CA SER A 66 -9.92 -2.82 5.07
C SER A 66 -10.48 -1.46 5.43
N LEU A 67 -10.60 -0.54 4.49
CA LEU A 67 -11.25 0.75 4.74
C LEU A 67 -12.78 0.64 4.76
N ARG A 68 -13.35 -0.46 4.25
CA ARG A 68 -14.81 -0.66 4.18
C ARG A 68 -15.38 -1.30 5.45
N ALA A 69 -14.61 -2.16 6.11
CA ALA A 69 -15.01 -2.83 7.33
C ALA A 69 -13.80 -3.10 8.24
N PRO A 70 -13.98 -3.15 9.57
CA PRO A 70 -12.95 -3.65 10.47
C PRO A 70 -12.78 -5.16 10.32
N GLY A 71 -11.56 -5.66 10.57
CA GLY A 71 -11.24 -7.07 10.39
C GLY A 71 -9.73 -7.32 10.22
N LYS A 72 -9.36 -8.54 9.90
CA LYS A 72 -7.98 -8.91 9.56
C LYS A 72 -7.81 -8.99 8.05
N TYR A 73 -6.77 -8.35 7.55
CA TYR A 73 -6.52 -8.23 6.11
C TYR A 73 -5.06 -8.58 5.80
N PRO A 74 -4.79 -9.47 4.82
CA PRO A 74 -3.43 -9.80 4.38
C PRO A 74 -2.85 -8.66 3.51
N MET A 75 -2.63 -7.50 4.12
CA MET A 75 -2.11 -6.31 3.43
C MET A 75 -0.67 -6.44 2.95
N PHE A 76 0.06 -7.45 3.42
CA PHE A 76 1.44 -7.69 3.09
C PHE A 76 1.63 -9.16 2.69
N THR A 77 2.29 -9.40 1.56
CA THR A 77 2.59 -10.72 1.03
C THR A 77 4.05 -10.84 0.64
N CYS A 78 4.58 -12.06 0.60
CA CYS A 78 5.92 -12.31 0.08
C CYS A 78 6.05 -11.92 -1.41
N THR A 79 7.22 -11.41 -1.80
CA THR A 79 7.61 -11.12 -3.20
C THR A 79 7.48 -12.32 -4.15
N CYS A 80 7.45 -13.54 -3.62
CA CYS A 80 7.27 -14.78 -4.38
C CYS A 80 5.82 -14.96 -4.92
N GLY A 81 4.83 -14.18 -4.43
CA GLY A 81 3.44 -14.21 -4.87
C GLY A 81 2.65 -15.47 -4.47
N ILE A 82 3.21 -16.32 -3.60
CA ILE A 82 2.58 -17.54 -3.08
C ILE A 82 2.06 -17.25 -1.67
N PHE A 83 0.76 -17.42 -1.46
CA PHE A 83 0.12 -17.28 -0.15
C PHE A 83 0.72 -18.29 0.85
N GLY A 84 1.28 -17.80 1.98
CA GLY A 84 1.96 -18.61 3.00
C GLY A 84 3.49 -18.70 2.88
N CYS A 85 4.09 -18.01 1.91
CA CYS A 85 5.55 -17.93 1.68
C CYS A 85 6.23 -16.78 2.48
N GLY A 86 5.44 -16.05 3.27
CA GLY A 86 5.77 -14.77 3.91
C GLY A 86 4.54 -13.85 3.81
N GLY A 87 4.60 -12.64 4.37
CA GLY A 87 3.42 -11.80 4.56
C GLY A 87 2.96 -11.77 6.00
N TYR A 88 2.14 -10.76 6.30
CA TYR A 88 1.45 -10.66 7.58
C TYR A 88 0.09 -10.00 7.40
N GLU A 89 -0.84 -10.38 8.29
CA GLU A 89 -2.13 -9.73 8.40
C GLU A 89 -2.02 -8.46 9.25
N VAL A 90 -2.84 -7.48 8.90
CA VAL A 90 -3.09 -6.29 9.69
C VAL A 90 -4.50 -6.38 10.23
N GLU A 91 -4.64 -6.35 11.55
CA GLU A 91 -5.95 -6.15 12.19
C GLU A 91 -6.30 -4.67 12.15
N VAL A 92 -7.43 -4.36 11.54
CA VAL A 92 -7.92 -3.02 11.30
C VAL A 92 -9.15 -2.76 12.15
N ILE A 93 -9.06 -1.75 13.00
CA ILE A 93 -10.17 -1.30 13.86
C ILE A 93 -10.59 0.08 13.39
N HIS A 94 -11.90 0.24 13.14
CA HIS A 94 -12.49 1.52 12.78
C HIS A 94 -13.04 2.18 14.03
N GLU A 95 -12.51 3.36 14.32
CA GLU A 95 -13.03 4.23 15.36
C GLU A 95 -13.53 5.54 14.70
N ASP A 96 -14.15 6.41 15.49
CA ASP A 96 -14.85 7.59 14.94
C ASP A 96 -13.91 8.53 14.20
N LYS A 97 -12.72 8.78 14.75
CA LYS A 97 -11.75 9.78 14.25
C LYS A 97 -10.49 9.21 13.61
N HIS A 98 -10.26 7.93 13.81
CA HIS A 98 -9.03 7.24 13.43
C HIS A 98 -9.32 5.80 13.04
N VAL A 99 -8.38 5.24 12.29
CA VAL A 99 -8.24 3.81 12.07
C VAL A 99 -7.01 3.33 12.84
N VAL A 100 -7.13 2.18 13.47
CA VAL A 100 -6.03 1.53 14.19
C VAL A 100 -5.58 0.32 13.39
N TRP A 101 -4.28 0.21 13.18
CA TRP A 101 -3.63 -0.98 12.65
C TRP A 101 -2.90 -1.69 13.76
N ILE A 102 -3.14 -2.98 13.91
CA ILE A 102 -2.40 -3.86 14.81
C ILE A 102 -1.70 -4.92 13.95
N THR A 103 -0.38 -5.03 14.08
CA THR A 103 0.45 -6.00 13.37
C THR A 103 0.93 -7.09 14.33
N GLU A 104 1.13 -8.31 13.84
CA GLU A 104 1.59 -9.43 14.68
C GLU A 104 3.08 -9.28 15.05
N GLN A 105 3.85 -8.60 14.19
CA GLN A 105 5.27 -8.34 14.35
C GLN A 105 5.62 -6.90 13.96
N SER A 106 6.84 -6.47 14.27
CA SER A 106 7.34 -5.17 13.81
C SER A 106 7.31 -5.13 12.30
N PRO A 107 6.68 -4.12 11.67
CA PRO A 107 6.62 -4.02 10.21
C PRO A 107 7.86 -3.32 9.64
N PHE A 108 8.81 -2.90 10.48
CA PHE A 108 9.97 -2.11 10.07
C PHE A 108 11.16 -2.98 9.70
N ALA A 109 11.87 -2.57 8.63
CA ALA A 109 13.10 -3.22 8.18
C ALA A 109 14.25 -3.12 9.20
N ASP A 110 14.26 -2.06 10.01
CA ASP A 110 15.29 -1.84 11.04
C ASP A 110 14.86 -2.48 12.37
N PRO A 111 15.52 -3.56 12.82
CA PRO A 111 15.17 -4.25 14.06
C PRO A 111 15.49 -3.45 15.32
N SER A 112 16.22 -2.34 15.21
CA SER A 112 16.47 -1.42 16.32
C SER A 112 15.30 -0.47 16.61
N VAL A 113 14.31 -0.41 15.71
CA VAL A 113 13.10 0.38 15.89
C VAL A 113 12.21 -0.29 16.94
N ILE A 114 12.15 0.30 18.13
CA ILE A 114 11.22 -0.12 19.18
C ILE A 114 9.83 0.38 18.78
N SER A 115 8.91 -0.53 18.48
CA SER A 115 7.53 -0.20 18.12
C SER A 115 6.50 -1.00 18.92
N THR A 116 5.31 -0.43 19.07
CA THR A 116 4.17 -1.01 19.79
C THR A 116 3.34 -1.97 18.93
N ASN A 117 3.74 -2.23 17.67
CA ASN A 117 2.98 -2.95 16.64
C ASN A 117 1.51 -2.47 16.51
N THR A 118 1.23 -1.27 16.99
CA THR A 118 -0.09 -0.63 17.03
C THR A 118 0.12 0.78 16.51
N PHE A 119 -0.58 1.11 15.44
CA PHE A 119 -0.46 2.38 14.75
C PHE A 119 -1.84 3.02 14.61
N ILE A 120 -1.94 4.31 14.89
CA ILE A 120 -3.17 5.06 14.98
C ILE A 120 -3.14 6.19 13.95
N PHE A 121 -3.89 6.05 12.88
CA PHE A 121 -3.95 7.02 11.78
C PHE A 121 -5.26 7.79 11.82
N SER A 122 -5.23 9.12 11.63
CA SER A 122 -6.48 9.86 11.46
C SER A 122 -7.14 9.50 10.13
N TRP A 123 -8.48 9.55 10.07
CA TRP A 123 -9.20 9.33 8.82
C TRP A 123 -8.79 10.30 7.71
N GLU A 124 -8.51 11.56 8.07
CA GLU A 124 -7.98 12.57 7.14
C GLU A 124 -6.65 12.13 6.52
N GLN A 125 -5.73 11.62 7.33
CA GLN A 125 -4.42 11.16 6.89
C GLN A 125 -4.54 9.93 5.98
N ILE A 126 -5.40 8.96 6.32
CA ILE A 126 -5.67 7.77 5.51
C ILE A 126 -6.31 8.11 4.17
N ILE A 127 -7.25 9.07 4.17
CA ILE A 127 -7.88 9.54 2.94
C ILE A 127 -6.81 10.18 2.04
N ALA A 128 -5.96 11.05 2.59
CA ALA A 128 -4.88 11.69 1.83
C ALA A 128 -3.89 10.66 1.25
N PHE A 129 -3.49 9.68 2.06
CA PHE A 129 -2.66 8.55 1.61
C PHE A 129 -3.33 7.76 0.48
N SER A 130 -4.62 7.46 0.62
CA SER A 130 -5.39 6.69 -0.37
C SER A 130 -5.49 7.43 -1.71
N GLU A 131 -5.68 8.75 -1.67
CA GLU A 131 -5.68 9.60 -2.87
C GLU A 131 -4.31 9.64 -3.55
N GLU A 132 -3.23 9.76 -2.76
CA GLU A 132 -1.87 9.71 -3.28
C GLU A 132 -1.57 8.34 -3.93
N LEU A 133 -1.97 7.24 -3.29
CA LEU A 133 -1.82 5.89 -3.83
C LEU A 133 -2.55 5.72 -5.17
N VAL A 134 -3.81 6.19 -5.27
CA VAL A 134 -4.56 6.16 -6.54
C VAL A 134 -3.87 7.01 -7.61
N ARG A 135 -3.40 8.22 -7.27
CA ARG A 135 -2.67 9.08 -8.21
C ARG A 135 -1.42 8.38 -8.75
N LYS A 136 -0.66 7.68 -7.90
CA LYS A 136 0.52 6.90 -8.32
C LYS A 136 0.15 5.77 -9.28
N PHE A 137 -0.97 5.07 -9.05
CA PHE A 137 -1.46 4.06 -10.01
C PHE A 137 -1.91 4.65 -11.34
N GLU A 138 -2.50 5.85 -11.34
CA GLU A 138 -2.86 6.54 -12.58
C GLU A 138 -1.62 6.96 -13.38
N GLU A 139 -0.59 7.47 -12.71
CA GLU A 139 0.71 7.78 -13.32
C GLU A 139 1.32 6.53 -13.98
N LEU A 140 1.36 5.41 -13.24
CA LEU A 140 1.86 4.12 -13.74
C LEU A 140 1.03 3.60 -14.93
N LYS A 141 -0.30 3.67 -14.85
CA LYS A 141 -1.21 3.29 -15.95
C LYS A 141 -0.97 4.16 -17.19
N GLY A 142 -0.70 5.45 -17.01
CA GLY A 142 -0.29 6.36 -18.08
C GLY A 142 0.99 5.89 -18.77
N MET A 143 2.02 5.54 -18.00
CA MET A 143 3.28 5.02 -18.54
C MET A 143 3.10 3.68 -19.28
N MET A 144 2.29 2.78 -18.73
CA MET A 144 1.97 1.48 -19.35
C MET A 144 1.25 1.67 -20.69
N ASN A 145 0.24 2.54 -20.73
CA ASN A 145 -0.50 2.86 -21.95
C ASN A 145 0.40 3.47 -23.03
N MET A 146 1.30 4.40 -22.67
CA MET A 146 2.28 4.98 -23.59
C MET A 146 3.20 3.93 -24.22
N ASN A 147 3.44 2.83 -23.51
CA ASN A 147 4.28 1.72 -23.96
C ASN A 147 3.48 0.56 -24.56
N GLN A 148 2.16 0.70 -24.72
CA GLN A 148 1.24 -0.34 -25.20
C GLN A 148 1.34 -1.63 -24.37
N ILE A 149 1.50 -1.47 -23.05
CA ILE A 149 1.51 -2.56 -22.08
C ILE A 149 0.12 -2.60 -21.44
N ASP A 150 -0.56 -3.74 -21.58
CA ASP A 150 -1.83 -3.96 -20.90
C ASP A 150 -1.59 -4.00 -19.39
N PHE A 151 -2.21 -3.06 -18.69
CA PHE A 151 -2.10 -2.91 -17.24
C PHE A 151 -3.44 -2.47 -16.67
N PHE A 152 -3.91 -3.18 -15.66
CA PHE A 152 -5.23 -2.95 -15.07
C PHE A 152 -5.12 -2.89 -13.55
N PHE A 153 -5.74 -1.86 -12.99
CA PHE A 153 -5.98 -1.66 -11.56
C PHE A 153 -7.40 -1.13 -11.39
N GLU A 154 -8.05 -1.47 -10.28
CA GLU A 154 -9.43 -1.07 -9.97
C GLU A 154 -9.54 0.39 -9.46
N ASP A 155 -8.94 1.34 -10.19
CA ASP A 155 -8.91 2.77 -9.87
C ASP A 155 -10.31 3.36 -9.58
N ALA A 156 -11.32 2.97 -10.36
CA ALA A 156 -12.70 3.39 -10.16
C ALA A 156 -13.26 2.91 -8.80
N ARG A 157 -12.99 1.66 -8.41
CA ARG A 157 -13.43 1.09 -7.13
C ARG A 157 -12.78 1.82 -5.96
N TYR A 158 -11.48 2.10 -6.05
CA TYR A 158 -10.73 2.80 -5.00
C TYR A 158 -11.25 4.23 -4.79
N LYS A 159 -11.53 4.96 -5.88
CA LYS A 159 -12.11 6.30 -5.80
C LYS A 159 -13.51 6.29 -5.16
N GLU A 160 -14.32 5.29 -5.45
CA GLU A 160 -15.64 5.15 -4.82
C GLU A 160 -15.52 4.97 -3.30
N ILE A 161 -14.58 4.12 -2.86
CA ILE A 161 -14.28 3.91 -1.43
C ILE A 161 -13.85 5.23 -0.78
N ILE A 162 -12.90 5.95 -1.38
CA ILE A 162 -12.40 7.23 -0.86
C ILE A 162 -13.54 8.26 -0.73
N ASN A 163 -14.38 8.40 -1.76
CA ASN A 163 -15.51 9.34 -1.73
C ASN A 163 -16.52 9.01 -0.64
N LYS A 164 -16.80 7.73 -0.42
CA LYS A 164 -17.65 7.28 0.69
C LYS A 164 -17.03 7.64 2.04
N LEU A 165 -15.74 7.36 2.24
CA LEU A 165 -15.04 7.71 3.48
C LEU A 165 -15.06 9.21 3.78
N LYS A 166 -14.84 10.05 2.76
CA LYS A 166 -14.95 11.51 2.91
C LYS A 166 -16.33 11.93 3.41
N SER A 167 -17.38 11.30 2.87
CA SER A 167 -18.77 11.59 3.25
C SER A 167 -19.10 11.10 4.65
N ASP A 168 -18.53 9.98 5.09
CA ASP A 168 -18.84 9.33 6.36
C ASP A 168 -17.96 9.82 7.53
N LYS A 169 -16.72 10.26 7.25
CA LYS A 169 -15.68 10.53 8.27
C LYS A 169 -15.20 11.96 8.37
N LEU A 170 -15.45 12.79 7.35
CA LEU A 170 -15.03 14.21 7.31
C LEU A 170 -16.21 15.19 7.32
N SER A 171 -17.41 14.69 7.58
CA SER A 171 -18.67 15.46 7.64
C SER A 171 -18.98 16.04 9.02
#